data_AF-A0A0C3BM75-F1
#
_entry.id   AF-A0A0C3BM75-F1
#
_cell.length_a   1.000
_cell.length_b   1.000
_cell.length_c   1.000
_cell.angle_alpha   90.00
_cell.angle_beta   90.00
_cell.angle_gamma   90.00
#
_symmetry.space_group_name_H-M   'P 1'
#
loop_
_entity.id
_entity.type
_entity.pdbx_description
1 polymer ?
#
loop_
_entity_poly.entity_id
_entity_poly.type
_entity_poly.pdbx_seq_one_letter_code
_entity_poly.pdbx_strand_id
1 'polypeptide(L)'
;MARLSAGAANDGFGMQPSHKKFHSAWQGDPTVRAWTQANGLHVVADMIEALDWTTAMGSVTFHIHGETRPGSPIPNNVLMYMSTNLLNNPIAVIALAKMKDIFANEVAVGFADDWLTHAVNAKYLTVGSLLSGDVEALMCAVGRGNDEHCEVLREIYQLTGRALWVDKVMMKLDLAEGIAKALSLNADVLVTINNLDEVINRIALKHGKSVEFVQELLHLGGHVLKSCHAVCINNAYAHCEARCDTTWADDPTKDSVKAVILAAKELSGYQELSPDQQKWPMAQLQDAHVVLEHVQCELTNLHERNGIEFIMVCVKSSARHLSKMVMFLTPASRNFLTSITKVQPLTWVNQFEVFTINGITGMLHNHELRKDSMKADIHETLRNQIEVLSGRKVPHLEFENYKKKVVEKLGIMIEGWTCPDFISPSHFKKVSQVEELYHAVNSGTCKARKLSDLELTECKQSNQAHHMLGEAVYGTAKKGAKHKARGDGTE
;
A
#
# COMPACT_ATOMS: atom_id res chain seq x y z
N MET A 1 -24.58 8.51 -3.07
CA MET A 1 -23.18 8.69 -3.51
C MET A 1 -23.07 9.60 -4.74
N ALA A 2 -23.68 9.29 -5.90
CA ALA A 2 -23.59 10.12 -7.12
C ALA A 2 -24.06 11.59 -7.00
N ARG A 3 -24.94 11.94 -6.04
CA ARG A 3 -25.35 13.34 -5.78
C ARG A 3 -24.33 14.15 -4.96
N LEU A 4 -23.44 13.50 -4.20
CA LEU A 4 -22.38 14.17 -3.44
C LEU A 4 -21.17 14.52 -4.33
N SER A 5 -20.89 13.71 -5.36
CA SER A 5 -19.78 13.96 -6.30
C SER A 5 -20.09 14.98 -7.40
N ALA A 6 -21.38 15.25 -7.67
CA ALA A 6 -21.83 16.29 -8.59
C ALA A 6 -21.65 17.72 -8.01
N GLY A 7 -21.75 17.87 -6.68
CA GLY A 7 -21.55 19.16 -6.00
C GLY A 7 -20.09 19.63 -5.93
N ALA A 8 -19.12 18.76 -6.25
CA ALA A 8 -17.69 19.08 -6.20
C ALA A 8 -17.09 19.51 -7.55
N ALA A 9 -17.81 19.34 -8.67
CA ALA A 9 -17.30 19.64 -10.02
C ALA A 9 -18.03 20.77 -10.76
N ASN A 10 -19.18 21.20 -10.24
CA ASN A 10 -19.77 22.48 -10.58
C ASN A 10 -19.83 23.27 -9.28
N ASP A 11 -18.92 24.23 -9.12
CA ASP A 11 -19.11 25.30 -8.15
C ASP A 11 -20.48 25.94 -8.43
N GLY A 12 -21.45 25.72 -7.54
CA GLY A 12 -22.82 26.21 -7.64
C GLY A 12 -22.97 27.74 -7.65
N PHE A 13 -21.92 28.47 -8.00
CA PHE A 13 -21.82 29.92 -8.04
C PHE A 13 -21.70 30.50 -9.47
N GLY A 14 -21.69 29.66 -10.50
CA GLY A 14 -21.74 30.13 -11.89
C GLY A 14 -20.52 30.93 -12.34
N MET A 15 -19.33 30.66 -11.78
CA MET A 15 -18.10 31.30 -12.26
C MET A 15 -17.66 30.66 -13.56
N GLN A 16 -17.56 31.46 -14.62
CA GLN A 16 -16.94 31.00 -15.87
C GLN A 16 -15.44 30.81 -15.66
N PRO A 17 -14.84 29.68 -16.08
CA PRO A 17 -13.41 29.47 -15.96
C PRO A 17 -12.69 30.38 -16.96
N SER A 18 -12.21 31.54 -16.50
CA SER A 18 -11.51 32.53 -17.32
C SER A 18 -10.09 32.10 -17.73
N HIS A 19 -9.59 30.95 -17.23
CA HIS A 19 -8.23 30.47 -17.50
C HIS A 19 -8.23 29.08 -18.14
N LYS A 20 -7.99 29.06 -19.46
CA LYS A 20 -7.84 27.87 -20.33
C LYS A 20 -6.61 26.98 -20.03
N LYS A 21 -6.06 27.00 -18.81
CA LYS A 21 -4.77 26.34 -18.50
C LYS A 21 -4.80 25.38 -17.31
N PHE A 22 -5.96 25.04 -16.76
CA PHE A 22 -6.07 23.99 -15.75
C PHE A 22 -7.30 23.11 -15.97
N HIS A 23 -7.22 21.85 -15.55
CA HIS A 23 -8.35 20.93 -15.42
C HIS A 23 -9.45 21.55 -14.55
N SER A 24 -10.71 21.23 -14.83
CA SER A 24 -11.90 21.80 -14.19
C SER A 24 -11.98 21.61 -12.66
N ALA A 25 -11.08 20.82 -12.06
CA ALA A 25 -11.05 20.51 -10.64
C ALA A 25 -10.10 21.39 -9.80
N TRP A 26 -9.35 22.33 -10.39
CA TRP A 26 -8.42 23.16 -9.63
C TRP A 26 -9.10 24.31 -8.89
N GLN A 27 -8.84 24.37 -7.59
CA GLN A 27 -9.35 25.42 -6.72
C GLN A 27 -8.21 26.37 -6.35
N GLY A 28 -8.23 27.56 -6.95
CA GLY A 28 -7.25 28.61 -6.67
C GLY A 28 -7.33 29.16 -5.24
N ASP A 29 -8.51 29.10 -4.63
CA ASP A 29 -8.74 29.54 -3.25
C ASP A 29 -8.26 28.47 -2.25
N PRO A 30 -7.29 28.80 -1.35
CA PRO A 30 -6.79 27.87 -0.34
C PRO A 30 -7.86 27.34 0.62
N THR A 31 -8.86 28.15 0.97
CA THR A 31 -9.95 27.77 1.88
C THR A 31 -10.90 26.78 1.23
N VAL A 32 -11.29 27.04 -0.02
CA VAL A 32 -12.15 26.09 -0.77
C VAL A 32 -11.40 24.78 -0.99
N ARG A 33 -10.11 24.84 -1.30
CA ARG A 33 -9.26 23.66 -1.46
C ARG A 33 -9.16 22.82 -0.20
N ALA A 34 -8.91 23.45 0.95
CA ALA A 34 -8.87 22.78 2.24
C ALA A 34 -10.22 22.09 2.55
N TRP A 35 -11.34 22.74 2.21
CA TRP A 35 -12.67 22.16 2.38
C TRP A 35 -12.93 20.96 1.45
N THR A 36 -12.60 21.10 0.16
CA THR A 36 -12.71 19.99 -0.82
C THR A 36 -11.85 18.81 -0.43
N GLN A 37 -10.64 19.07 0.08
CA GLN A 37 -9.76 18.05 0.62
C GLN A 37 -10.38 17.37 1.83
N ALA A 38 -10.87 18.12 2.82
CA ALA A 38 -11.53 17.56 3.98
C ALA A 38 -12.71 16.65 3.58
N ASN A 39 -13.53 17.07 2.62
CA ASN A 39 -14.61 16.25 2.09
C ASN A 39 -14.11 14.99 1.37
N GLY A 40 -13.06 15.10 0.56
CA GLY A 40 -12.44 13.93 -0.08
C GLY A 40 -11.92 12.93 0.94
N LEU A 41 -11.31 13.41 2.03
CA LEU A 41 -10.84 12.58 3.13
C LEU A 41 -12.01 11.90 3.88
N HIS A 42 -13.13 12.60 4.07
CA HIS A 42 -14.34 12.00 4.61
C HIS A 42 -14.88 10.88 3.71
N VAL A 43 -14.92 11.09 2.39
CA VAL A 43 -15.36 10.04 1.45
C VAL A 43 -14.45 8.81 1.52
N VAL A 44 -13.12 9.01 1.60
CA VAL A 44 -12.17 7.90 1.75
C VAL A 44 -12.39 7.16 3.07
N ALA A 45 -12.60 7.88 4.18
CA ALA A 45 -12.90 7.27 5.47
C ALA A 45 -14.20 6.46 5.44
N ASP A 46 -15.27 7.02 4.88
CA ASP A 46 -16.57 6.35 4.73
C ASP A 46 -16.46 5.09 3.84
N MET A 47 -15.67 5.15 2.76
CA MET A 47 -15.40 3.99 1.89
C MET A 47 -14.65 2.89 2.63
N ILE A 48 -13.65 3.25 3.45
CA ILE A 48 -12.89 2.30 4.27
C ILE A 48 -13.82 1.62 5.27
N GLU A 49 -14.66 2.38 5.96
CA GLU A 49 -15.61 1.84 6.93
C GLU A 49 -16.68 0.97 6.27
N ALA A 50 -17.21 1.39 5.11
CA ALA A 50 -18.16 0.60 4.34
C ALA A 50 -17.54 -0.73 3.86
N LEU A 51 -16.29 -0.72 3.38
CA LEU A 51 -15.57 -1.95 3.00
C LEU A 51 -15.37 -2.86 4.21
N ASP A 52 -15.02 -2.31 5.36
CA ASP A 52 -14.82 -3.05 6.61
C ASP A 52 -16.10 -3.77 7.05
N TRP A 53 -17.24 -3.07 6.96
CA TRP A 53 -18.55 -3.59 7.38
C TRP A 53 -19.10 -4.63 6.41
N THR A 54 -18.91 -4.43 5.10
CA THR A 54 -19.50 -5.30 4.06
C THR A 54 -18.67 -6.56 3.84
N THR A 55 -17.35 -6.45 3.86
CA THR A 55 -16.47 -7.55 3.42
C THR A 55 -15.71 -8.22 4.56
N ALA A 56 -15.76 -7.66 5.77
CA ALA A 56 -14.89 -8.05 6.89
C ALA A 56 -13.40 -8.03 6.53
N MET A 57 -13.00 -7.30 5.48
CA MET A 57 -11.62 -7.14 5.07
C MET A 57 -11.04 -5.90 5.75
N GLY A 58 -9.89 -6.08 6.40
CA GLY A 58 -9.10 -4.94 6.86
C GLY A 58 -8.60 -4.12 5.67
N SER A 59 -8.77 -2.80 5.70
CA SER A 59 -8.33 -1.90 4.61
C SER A 59 -7.45 -0.77 5.12
N VAL A 60 -6.49 -0.37 4.28
CA VAL A 60 -5.54 0.71 4.56
C VAL A 60 -5.45 1.58 3.31
N THR A 61 -5.56 2.89 3.47
CA THR A 61 -5.40 3.85 2.39
C THR A 61 -4.35 4.89 2.77
N PHE A 62 -3.38 5.10 1.89
CA PHE A 62 -2.41 6.18 2.01
C PHE A 62 -2.83 7.35 1.14
N HIS A 63 -2.93 8.53 1.72
CA HIS A 63 -3.17 9.78 1.04
C HIS A 63 -1.93 10.65 1.14
N ILE A 64 -1.35 11.02 0.00
CA ILE A 64 -0.21 11.93 -0.09
C ILE A 64 -0.74 13.32 -0.38
N HIS A 65 -0.45 14.27 0.50
CA HIS A 65 -0.65 15.68 0.24
C HIS A 65 0.37 16.16 -0.78
N GLY A 66 -0.09 16.40 -2.03
CA GLY A 66 0.76 16.92 -3.09
C GLY A 66 1.24 18.35 -2.84
N GLU A 67 0.50 19.13 -2.06
CA GLU A 67 0.82 20.54 -1.81
C GLU A 67 1.72 20.70 -0.60
N THR A 68 3.03 20.71 -0.81
CA THR A 68 3.96 21.09 0.25
C THR A 68 4.81 22.27 -0.11
N ARG A 69 5.10 23.07 0.92
CA ARG A 69 6.13 24.09 0.78
C ARG A 69 7.45 23.36 0.49
N PRO A 70 8.17 23.74 -0.56
CA PRO A 70 9.50 23.23 -0.84
C PRO A 70 10.36 23.24 0.43
N GLY A 71 10.99 22.11 0.74
CA GLY A 71 11.81 21.94 1.96
C GLY A 71 11.04 21.51 3.22
N SER A 72 9.72 21.33 3.17
CA SER A 72 8.98 20.74 4.29
C SER A 72 9.28 19.23 4.41
N PRO A 73 9.48 18.70 5.63
CA PRO A 73 9.70 17.27 5.81
C PRO A 73 8.50 16.46 5.28
N ILE A 74 8.80 15.58 4.33
CA ILE A 74 7.85 14.68 3.63
C ILE A 74 6.99 13.80 4.57
N PRO A 75 7.48 13.35 5.74
CA PRO A 75 6.68 12.53 6.67
C PRO A 75 5.35 13.18 7.09
N ASN A 76 5.26 14.50 7.09
CA ASN A 76 4.04 15.21 7.49
C ASN A 76 2.95 15.23 6.41
N ASN A 77 3.24 14.68 5.22
CA ASN A 77 2.35 14.77 4.06
C ASN A 77 1.62 13.47 3.75
N VAL A 78 1.92 12.40 4.48
CA VAL A 78 1.27 11.11 4.28
C VAL A 78 0.28 10.88 5.41
N LEU A 79 -1.00 10.92 5.06
CA LEU A 79 -2.08 10.44 5.92
C LEU A 79 -2.33 8.97 5.61
N MET A 80 -2.34 8.14 6.65
CA MET A 80 -2.74 6.74 6.55
C MET A 80 -4.09 6.59 7.24
N TYR A 81 -5.10 6.16 6.48
CA TYR A 81 -6.41 5.75 6.97
C TYR A 81 -6.44 4.23 7.07
N MET A 82 -7.08 3.73 8.12
CA MET A 82 -7.07 2.31 8.46
C MET A 82 -8.46 1.94 8.92
N SER A 83 -8.93 0.75 8.53
CA SER A 83 -10.23 0.27 8.96
C SER A 83 -10.24 -0.08 10.46
N THR A 84 -11.44 -0.02 11.05
CA THR A 84 -11.65 -0.30 12.47
C THR A 84 -11.21 -1.72 12.83
N ASN A 85 -11.42 -2.71 11.95
CA ASN A 85 -10.94 -4.08 12.16
C ASN A 85 -9.41 -4.15 12.28
N LEU A 86 -8.66 -3.38 11.49
CA LEU A 86 -7.20 -3.35 11.60
C LEU A 86 -6.73 -2.58 12.84
N LEU A 87 -7.41 -1.48 13.19
CA LEU A 87 -7.10 -0.71 14.40
C LEU A 87 -7.33 -1.51 15.69
N ASN A 88 -8.33 -2.38 15.69
CA ASN A 88 -8.63 -3.25 16.82
C ASN A 88 -7.69 -4.46 16.93
N ASN A 89 -6.85 -4.72 15.93
CA ASN A 89 -5.86 -5.79 15.97
C ASN A 89 -4.47 -5.24 16.38
N PRO A 90 -4.00 -5.48 17.61
CA PRO A 90 -2.76 -4.89 18.11
C PRO A 90 -1.52 -5.29 17.31
N ILE A 91 -1.51 -6.50 16.72
CA ILE A 91 -0.41 -6.97 15.86
C ILE A 91 -0.41 -6.17 14.55
N ALA A 92 -1.59 -5.97 13.96
CA ALA A 92 -1.73 -5.18 12.73
C ALA A 92 -1.30 -3.73 12.94
N VAL A 93 -1.67 -3.09 14.06
CA VAL A 93 -1.30 -1.70 14.36
C VAL A 93 0.22 -1.50 14.34
N ILE A 94 0.99 -2.42 14.92
CA ILE A 94 2.47 -2.33 14.92
C ILE A 94 3.02 -2.45 13.50
N ALA A 95 2.55 -3.44 12.74
CA ALA A 95 2.97 -3.64 11.35
C ALA A 95 2.63 -2.44 10.46
N LEU A 96 1.47 -1.81 10.71
CA LEU A 96 0.96 -0.69 9.94
C LEU A 96 1.66 0.63 10.28
N ALA A 97 2.08 0.83 11.53
CA ALA A 97 2.97 1.95 11.87
C ALA A 97 4.28 1.88 11.07
N LYS A 98 4.89 0.69 11.01
CA LYS A 98 6.09 0.45 10.19
C LYS A 98 5.82 0.64 8.70
N MET A 99 4.66 0.18 8.21
CA MET A 99 4.24 0.38 6.82
C MET A 99 4.09 1.87 6.48
N LYS A 100 3.52 2.68 7.38
CA LYS A 100 3.43 4.13 7.23
C LYS A 100 4.80 4.78 7.11
N ASP A 101 5.74 4.38 7.96
CA ASP A 101 7.10 4.93 7.92
C ASP A 101 7.81 4.56 6.61
N ILE A 102 7.70 3.31 6.16
CA ILE A 102 8.27 2.87 4.87
C ILE A 102 7.62 3.67 3.73
N PHE A 103 6.30 3.76 3.70
CA PHE A 103 5.59 4.47 2.64
C PHE A 103 5.98 5.95 2.60
N ALA A 104 6.04 6.61 3.76
CA ALA A 104 6.41 8.02 3.85
C ALA A 104 7.86 8.29 3.42
N ASN A 105 8.79 7.41 3.78
CA ASN A 105 10.23 7.62 3.55
C ASN A 105 10.72 7.08 2.20
N GLU A 106 10.08 6.07 1.64
CA GLU A 106 10.55 5.39 0.43
C GLU A 106 9.64 5.63 -0.79
N VAL A 107 8.33 5.73 -0.59
CA VAL A 107 7.35 5.84 -1.68
C VAL A 107 6.96 7.29 -1.91
N ALA A 108 6.53 8.00 -0.87
CA ALA A 108 5.99 9.35 -0.99
C ALA A 108 7.03 10.40 -1.40
N VAL A 109 8.32 10.14 -1.17
CA VAL A 109 9.41 11.04 -1.57
C VAL A 109 9.41 11.28 -3.07
N GLY A 110 9.24 10.21 -3.87
CA GLY A 110 9.19 10.33 -5.33
C GLY A 110 8.02 11.20 -5.82
N PHE A 111 6.88 11.17 -5.12
CA PHE A 111 5.72 11.99 -5.48
C PHE A 111 5.91 13.47 -5.16
N ALA A 112 6.62 13.79 -4.07
CA ALA A 112 6.93 15.19 -3.72
C ALA A 112 7.88 15.84 -4.73
N ASP A 113 8.93 15.11 -5.13
CA ASP A 113 9.91 15.58 -6.13
C ASP A 113 9.26 15.72 -7.52
N ASP A 114 8.39 14.79 -7.88
CA ASP A 114 7.64 14.83 -9.13
C ASP A 114 6.62 15.98 -9.16
N TRP A 115 5.88 16.19 -8.07
CA TRP A 115 4.95 17.32 -7.96
C TRP A 115 5.67 18.66 -8.12
N LEU A 116 6.81 18.86 -7.46
CA LEU A 116 7.58 20.10 -7.58
C LEU A 116 8.05 20.31 -9.02
N THR A 117 8.53 19.24 -9.66
CA THR A 117 8.95 19.24 -11.06
C THR A 117 7.77 19.61 -11.98
N HIS A 118 6.59 19.04 -11.76
CA HIS A 118 5.37 19.35 -12.50
C HIS A 118 4.90 20.79 -12.27
N ALA A 119 4.93 21.27 -11.02
CA ALA A 119 4.53 22.62 -10.66
C ALA A 119 5.42 23.70 -11.32
N VAL A 120 6.74 23.47 -11.36
CA VAL A 120 7.69 24.35 -12.05
C VAL A 120 7.53 24.25 -13.57
N ASN A 121 7.44 23.05 -14.13
CA ASN A 121 7.31 22.85 -15.59
C ASN A 121 6.02 23.45 -16.16
N ALA A 122 4.95 23.46 -15.36
CA ALA A 122 3.67 24.07 -15.72
C ALA A 122 3.61 25.58 -15.39
N LYS A 123 4.72 26.17 -14.91
CA LYS A 123 4.86 27.60 -14.56
C LYS A 123 3.93 28.06 -13.42
N TYR A 124 3.51 27.15 -12.54
CA TYR A 124 2.73 27.49 -11.34
C TYR A 124 3.62 28.05 -10.23
N LEU A 125 4.83 27.51 -10.12
CA LEU A 125 5.90 28.12 -9.35
C LEU A 125 6.86 28.78 -10.34
N THR A 126 7.05 30.08 -10.22
CA THR A 126 8.18 30.75 -10.86
C THR A 126 9.45 30.24 -10.22
N VAL A 127 10.45 29.85 -11.00
CA VAL A 127 11.78 29.45 -10.50
C VAL A 127 12.33 30.50 -9.49
N GLY A 128 11.98 31.78 -9.65
CA GLY A 128 12.34 32.85 -8.72
C GLY A 128 11.72 32.78 -7.31
N SER A 129 10.55 32.16 -7.11
CA SER A 129 9.92 32.07 -5.78
C SER A 129 10.51 30.99 -4.88
N LEU A 130 11.33 30.11 -5.45
CA LEU A 130 11.99 28.98 -4.78
C LEU A 130 13.46 29.27 -4.41
N LEU A 131 14.07 30.24 -5.06
CA LEU A 131 15.52 30.48 -5.01
C LEU A 131 15.91 31.70 -4.17
N SER A 132 14.96 32.40 -3.54
CA SER A 132 15.22 33.69 -2.89
C SER A 132 16.15 33.63 -1.67
N GLY A 133 16.35 32.47 -1.01
CA GLY A 133 17.28 32.38 0.13
C GLY A 133 18.70 31.97 -0.29
N ASP A 134 18.83 30.79 -0.87
CA ASP A 134 20.14 30.17 -1.09
C ASP A 134 20.82 30.66 -2.38
N VAL A 135 20.07 31.07 -3.40
CA VAL A 135 20.66 31.68 -4.60
C VAL A 135 20.98 33.14 -4.37
N GLU A 136 20.26 33.89 -3.53
CA GLU A 136 20.74 35.22 -3.11
C GLU A 136 21.98 35.13 -2.23
N ALA A 137 22.09 34.11 -1.36
CA ALA A 137 23.31 33.86 -0.60
C ALA A 137 24.48 33.43 -1.50
N LEU A 138 24.23 32.56 -2.49
CA LEU A 138 25.20 32.14 -3.49
C LEU A 138 25.59 33.30 -4.43
N MET A 139 24.64 34.11 -4.88
CA MET A 139 24.87 35.29 -5.72
C MET A 139 25.53 36.44 -4.93
N CYS A 140 25.27 36.58 -3.63
CA CYS A 140 26.01 37.48 -2.74
C CYS A 140 27.43 36.98 -2.43
N ALA A 141 27.66 35.65 -2.44
CA ALA A 141 28.99 35.07 -2.34
C ALA A 141 29.76 35.21 -3.65
N VAL A 142 29.09 35.06 -4.79
CA VAL A 142 29.65 35.20 -6.15
C VAL A 142 29.85 36.66 -6.54
N GLY A 143 28.99 37.58 -6.08
CA GLY A 143 29.10 39.02 -6.29
C GLY A 143 30.29 39.69 -5.57
N ARG A 144 31.13 38.91 -4.88
CA ARG A 144 32.44 39.35 -4.36
C ARG A 144 33.62 38.88 -5.22
N GLY A 145 33.39 38.17 -6.32
CA GLY A 145 34.39 37.72 -7.28
C GLY A 145 34.31 38.48 -8.61
N ASN A 146 35.45 38.63 -9.28
CA ASN A 146 35.62 39.33 -10.57
C ASN A 146 34.54 38.96 -11.62
N ASP A 147 34.10 39.97 -12.39
CA ASP A 147 33.08 39.91 -13.45
C ASP A 147 33.23 38.74 -14.44
N GLU A 148 34.45 38.24 -14.62
CA GLU A 148 34.80 37.13 -15.52
C GLU A 148 34.16 35.78 -15.11
N HIS A 149 33.95 35.54 -13.81
CA HIS A 149 33.34 34.30 -13.33
C HIS A 149 31.80 34.29 -13.52
N CYS A 150 31.18 35.46 -13.57
CA CYS A 150 29.74 35.62 -13.85
C CYS A 150 29.40 35.33 -15.31
N GLU A 151 30.29 35.68 -16.25
CA GLU A 151 30.16 35.37 -17.68
C GLU A 151 30.29 33.87 -17.95
N VAL A 152 31.25 33.18 -17.32
CA VAL A 152 31.45 31.72 -17.48
C VAL A 152 30.24 30.93 -16.94
N LEU A 153 29.66 31.33 -15.81
CA LEU A 153 28.43 30.70 -15.28
C LEU A 153 27.21 30.96 -16.18
N ARG A 154 27.13 32.14 -16.81
CA ARG A 154 26.10 32.49 -17.79
C ARG A 154 26.25 31.68 -19.08
N GLU A 155 27.48 31.45 -19.55
CA GLU A 155 27.77 30.58 -20.69
C GLU A 155 27.49 29.11 -20.39
N ILE A 156 27.89 28.59 -19.23
CA ILE A 156 27.58 27.19 -18.83
C ILE A 156 26.07 26.96 -18.76
N TYR A 157 25.30 27.93 -18.26
CA TYR A 157 23.83 27.86 -18.25
C TYR A 157 23.22 27.88 -19.67
N GLN A 158 23.76 28.70 -20.58
CA GLN A 158 23.32 28.74 -21.98
C GLN A 158 23.73 27.51 -22.79
N LEU A 159 24.88 26.89 -22.48
CA LEU A 159 25.42 25.70 -23.15
C LEU A 159 24.75 24.40 -22.69
N THR A 160 24.53 24.22 -21.39
CA THR A 160 23.88 23.02 -20.85
C THR A 160 22.34 23.03 -21.03
N GLY A 161 21.77 24.19 -21.36
CA GLY A 161 20.33 24.42 -21.53
C GLY A 161 19.75 24.22 -22.94
N ARG A 162 20.51 23.81 -23.97
CA ARG A 162 19.95 23.56 -25.32
C ARG A 162 19.63 22.10 -25.64
N ALA A 163 20.50 21.16 -25.26
CA ALA A 163 20.31 19.74 -25.62
C ALA A 163 19.10 19.10 -24.90
N LEU A 164 18.94 19.37 -23.60
CA LEU A 164 17.79 18.94 -22.80
C LEU A 164 16.47 19.63 -23.19
N TRP A 165 16.54 20.75 -23.92
CA TRP A 165 15.38 21.52 -24.34
C TRP A 165 14.82 21.04 -25.67
N VAL A 166 15.67 20.64 -26.62
CA VAL A 166 15.21 20.11 -27.92
C VAL A 166 14.42 18.82 -27.73
N ASP A 167 14.91 17.88 -26.91
CA ASP A 167 14.18 16.62 -26.64
C ASP A 167 12.87 16.87 -25.88
N LYS A 168 12.87 17.75 -24.86
CA LYS A 168 11.65 18.11 -24.12
C LYS A 168 10.64 18.92 -24.96
N VAL A 169 11.10 19.70 -25.93
CA VAL A 169 10.24 20.48 -26.83
C VAL A 169 9.66 19.60 -27.92
N MET A 170 10.45 18.68 -28.50
CA MET A 170 9.96 17.69 -29.47
C MET A 170 8.93 16.76 -28.83
N MET A 171 9.17 16.28 -27.61
CA MET A 171 8.22 15.45 -26.87
C MET A 171 6.92 16.23 -26.51
N LYS A 172 7.00 17.55 -26.31
CA LYS A 172 5.83 18.42 -26.10
C LYS A 172 5.07 18.72 -27.39
N LEU A 173 5.76 18.78 -28.54
CA LEU A 173 5.16 18.92 -29.86
C LEU A 173 4.37 17.66 -30.24
N ASP A 174 4.95 16.49 -30.03
CA ASP A 174 4.28 15.20 -30.26
C ASP A 174 3.05 15.02 -29.33
N LEU A 175 3.18 15.46 -28.07
CA LEU A 175 2.06 15.45 -27.12
C LEU A 175 0.95 16.44 -27.53
N ALA A 176 1.30 17.63 -28.02
CA ALA A 176 0.33 18.61 -28.50
C ALA A 176 -0.40 18.12 -29.76
N GLU A 177 0.31 17.45 -30.67
CA GLU A 177 -0.29 16.82 -31.85
C GLU A 177 -1.22 15.66 -31.45
N GLY A 178 -0.80 14.84 -30.46
CA GLY A 178 -1.63 13.78 -29.89
C GLY A 178 -2.93 14.32 -29.26
N ILE A 179 -2.83 15.41 -28.48
CA ILE A 179 -3.99 16.07 -27.87
C ILE A 179 -4.91 16.66 -28.95
N ALA A 180 -4.37 17.29 -29.99
CA ALA A 180 -5.16 17.84 -31.08
C ALA A 180 -5.92 16.73 -31.84
N LYS A 181 -5.29 15.58 -32.10
CA LYS A 181 -5.94 14.42 -32.73
C LYS A 181 -7.03 13.83 -31.84
N ALA A 182 -6.80 13.71 -30.54
CA ALA A 182 -7.81 13.21 -29.59
C ALA A 182 -9.02 14.14 -29.48
N LEU A 183 -8.80 15.47 -29.46
CA LEU A 183 -9.88 16.45 -29.46
C LEU A 183 -10.68 16.42 -30.76
N SER A 184 -10.00 16.28 -31.92
CA SER A 184 -10.68 16.11 -33.21
C SER A 184 -11.53 14.84 -33.24
N LEU A 185 -10.99 13.72 -32.77
CA LEU A 185 -11.73 12.45 -32.69
C LEU A 185 -12.97 12.58 -31.78
N ASN A 186 -12.83 13.21 -30.63
CA ASN A 186 -13.97 13.43 -29.73
C ASN A 186 -15.04 14.34 -30.37
N ALA A 187 -14.64 15.36 -31.12
CA ALA A 187 -15.58 16.20 -31.86
C ALA A 187 -16.34 15.39 -32.92
N ASP A 188 -15.64 14.53 -33.68
CA ASP A 188 -16.25 13.68 -34.70
C ASP A 188 -17.19 12.62 -34.08
N VAL A 189 -16.81 12.05 -32.93
CA VAL A 189 -17.67 11.12 -32.16
C VAL A 189 -18.94 11.83 -31.70
N LEU A 190 -18.84 13.05 -31.15
CA LEU A 190 -20.01 13.81 -30.71
C LEU A 190 -20.95 14.16 -31.86
N VAL A 191 -20.42 14.58 -33.02
CA VAL A 191 -21.22 14.82 -34.22
C VAL A 191 -21.93 13.53 -34.67
N THR A 192 -21.24 12.40 -34.61
CA THR A 192 -21.81 11.10 -34.97
C THR A 192 -22.94 10.68 -34.02
N ILE A 193 -22.77 10.88 -32.70
CA ILE A 193 -23.79 10.61 -31.69
C ILE A 193 -25.03 11.47 -31.95
N ASN A 194 -24.86 12.77 -32.18
CA ASN A 194 -25.97 13.67 -32.47
C ASN A 194 -26.73 13.29 -33.74
N ASN A 195 -26.01 12.92 -34.81
CA ASN A 195 -26.63 12.43 -36.05
C ASN A 195 -27.42 11.13 -35.83
N LEU A 196 -26.95 10.27 -34.93
CA LEU A 196 -27.61 9.02 -34.60
C LEU A 196 -28.95 9.27 -33.89
N ASP A 197 -29.01 10.24 -32.98
CA ASP A 197 -30.25 10.65 -32.33
C ASP A 197 -31.27 11.18 -33.34
N GLU A 198 -30.84 11.94 -34.34
CA GLU A 198 -31.73 12.38 -35.43
C GLU A 198 -32.25 11.20 -36.27
N VAL A 199 -31.42 10.18 -36.52
CA VAL A 199 -31.83 8.96 -37.23
C VAL A 199 -32.83 8.16 -36.40
N ILE A 200 -32.57 7.97 -35.11
CA ILE A 200 -33.47 7.28 -34.17
C ILE A 200 -34.82 7.99 -34.15
N ASN A 201 -34.84 9.30 -33.94
CA ASN A 201 -36.07 10.09 -33.86
C ASN A 201 -36.89 9.99 -35.15
N ARG A 202 -36.22 10.01 -36.31
CA ARG A 202 -36.87 9.87 -37.62
C ARG A 202 -37.49 8.49 -37.83
N ILE A 203 -36.81 7.42 -37.41
CA ILE A 203 -37.33 6.04 -37.48
C ILE A 203 -38.51 5.87 -36.52
N ALA A 204 -38.37 6.36 -35.28
CA ALA A 204 -39.43 6.34 -34.27
C ALA A 204 -40.70 7.04 -34.79
N LEU A 205 -40.55 8.25 -35.34
CA LEU A 205 -41.64 9.02 -35.93
C LEU A 205 -42.26 8.31 -37.14
N LYS A 206 -41.44 7.82 -38.08
CA LYS A 206 -41.90 7.17 -39.32
C LYS A 206 -42.70 5.89 -39.05
N HIS A 207 -42.36 5.16 -38.00
CA HIS A 207 -42.97 3.87 -37.68
C HIS A 207 -43.94 3.91 -36.49
N GLY A 208 -44.21 5.09 -35.91
CA GLY A 208 -45.10 5.24 -34.77
C GLY A 208 -44.64 4.45 -33.54
N LYS A 209 -43.32 4.37 -33.33
CA LYS A 209 -42.70 3.68 -32.18
C LYS A 209 -42.06 4.71 -31.26
N SER A 210 -41.87 4.33 -29.99
CA SER A 210 -41.13 5.19 -29.06
C SER A 210 -39.65 5.23 -29.43
N VAL A 211 -38.98 6.32 -29.04
CA VAL A 211 -37.55 6.52 -29.27
C VAL A 211 -36.75 5.41 -28.58
N GLU A 212 -37.15 5.02 -27.38
CA GLU A 212 -36.54 3.96 -26.57
C GLU A 212 -36.62 2.60 -27.28
N PHE A 213 -37.76 2.27 -27.89
CA PHE A 213 -37.94 1.02 -28.64
C PHE A 213 -37.00 0.94 -29.85
N VAL A 214 -36.80 2.06 -30.55
CA VAL A 214 -35.88 2.12 -31.70
C VAL A 214 -34.42 2.09 -31.26
N GLN A 215 -34.08 2.76 -30.15
CA GLN A 215 -32.74 2.70 -29.54
C GLN A 215 -32.37 1.27 -29.12
N GLU A 216 -33.33 0.52 -28.57
CA GLU A 216 -33.17 -0.87 -28.16
C GLU A 216 -32.91 -1.78 -29.38
N LEU A 217 -33.69 -1.61 -30.47
CA LEU A 217 -33.52 -2.35 -31.72
C LEU A 217 -32.18 -2.08 -32.41
N LEU A 218 -31.69 -0.83 -32.37
CA LEU A 218 -30.41 -0.43 -32.97
C LEU A 218 -29.20 -0.89 -32.13
N HIS A 219 -29.40 -1.64 -31.04
CA HIS A 219 -28.34 -2.14 -30.15
C HIS A 219 -27.43 -1.04 -29.58
N LEU A 220 -27.91 0.20 -29.53
CA LEU A 220 -27.17 1.35 -28.99
C LEU A 220 -27.14 1.35 -27.46
N GLY A 221 -27.95 0.50 -26.83
CA GLY A 221 -27.89 0.18 -25.39
C GLY A 221 -26.90 -0.94 -25.01
N GLY A 222 -26.15 -1.48 -25.97
CA GLY A 222 -25.38 -2.72 -25.80
C GLY A 222 -24.15 -2.66 -24.88
N HIS A 223 -23.64 -1.47 -24.52
CA HIS A 223 -22.48 -1.33 -23.63
C HIS A 223 -22.75 -0.55 -22.33
N VAL A 224 -23.86 0.17 -22.21
CA VAL A 224 -24.16 0.99 -21.01
C VAL A 224 -25.46 0.55 -20.30
N LEU A 225 -26.31 -0.27 -20.94
CA LEU A 225 -27.57 -0.74 -20.36
C LEU A 225 -27.80 -2.25 -20.53
N LYS A 226 -26.73 -3.06 -20.53
CA LYS A 226 -26.86 -4.29 -19.76
C LYS A 226 -26.93 -3.84 -18.31
N SER A 227 -28.15 -3.61 -17.82
CA SER A 227 -28.41 -4.00 -16.45
C SER A 227 -27.96 -5.46 -16.41
N CYS A 228 -26.76 -5.72 -15.91
CA CYS A 228 -26.47 -7.04 -15.40
C CYS A 228 -27.64 -7.26 -14.45
N HIS A 229 -28.56 -8.17 -14.78
CA HIS A 229 -29.56 -8.58 -13.82
C HIS A 229 -28.76 -8.84 -12.56
N ALA A 230 -29.01 -8.04 -11.51
CA ALA A 230 -28.28 -8.14 -10.25
C ALA A 230 -28.20 -9.63 -9.96
N VAL A 231 -26.98 -10.17 -9.87
CA VAL A 231 -26.75 -11.61 -9.85
C VAL A 231 -27.51 -12.14 -8.63
N CYS A 232 -28.72 -12.62 -8.88
CA CYS A 232 -29.58 -13.08 -7.82
C CYS A 232 -29.08 -14.47 -7.43
N ILE A 233 -29.38 -14.87 -6.21
CA ILE A 233 -28.91 -16.14 -5.65
C ILE A 233 -29.31 -17.34 -6.54
N ASN A 234 -30.42 -17.22 -7.25
CA ASN A 234 -30.90 -18.21 -8.22
C ASN A 234 -30.00 -18.33 -9.46
N ASN A 235 -29.46 -17.21 -9.97
CA ASN A 235 -28.54 -17.22 -11.11
C ASN A 235 -27.19 -17.82 -10.71
N ALA A 236 -26.71 -17.50 -9.50
CA ALA A 236 -25.49 -18.09 -8.95
C ALA A 236 -25.66 -19.61 -8.73
N TYR A 237 -26.81 -20.04 -8.21
CA TYR A 237 -27.18 -21.45 -8.05
C TYR A 237 -27.19 -22.19 -9.39
N ALA A 238 -27.94 -21.70 -10.39
CA ALA A 238 -28.06 -22.34 -11.70
C ALA A 238 -26.71 -22.50 -12.40
N HIS A 239 -25.82 -21.50 -12.28
CA HIS A 239 -24.47 -21.59 -12.83
C HIS A 239 -23.60 -22.63 -12.10
N CYS A 240 -23.70 -22.72 -10.76
CA CYS A 240 -22.97 -23.73 -10.00
C CYS A 240 -23.49 -25.14 -10.28
N GLU A 241 -24.82 -25.29 -10.40
CA GLU A 241 -25.48 -26.55 -10.77
C GLU A 241 -24.98 -27.07 -12.11
N ALA A 242 -24.93 -26.24 -13.16
CA ALA A 242 -24.43 -26.61 -14.48
C ALA A 242 -22.95 -27.06 -14.49
N ARG A 243 -22.13 -26.52 -13.58
CA ARG A 243 -20.71 -26.88 -13.45
C ARG A 243 -20.46 -28.09 -12.57
N CYS A 244 -21.34 -28.33 -11.60
CA CYS A 244 -21.28 -29.46 -10.69
C CYS A 244 -21.30 -30.80 -11.45
N ASP A 245 -22.14 -30.87 -12.48
CA ASP A 245 -22.34 -32.10 -13.26
C ASP A 245 -21.29 -32.30 -14.37
N THR A 246 -20.43 -31.30 -14.65
CA THR A 246 -19.46 -31.34 -15.76
C THR A 246 -18.02 -31.16 -15.31
N THR A 247 -17.68 -29.97 -14.82
CA THR A 247 -16.28 -29.53 -14.65
C THR A 247 -15.72 -29.85 -13.27
N TRP A 248 -16.59 -30.10 -12.28
CA TRP A 248 -16.21 -30.28 -10.89
C TRP A 248 -16.22 -31.73 -10.41
N ALA A 249 -16.54 -32.71 -11.28
CA ALA A 249 -16.72 -34.11 -10.88
C ALA A 249 -15.59 -34.62 -9.97
N ASP A 250 -14.34 -34.30 -10.30
CA ASP A 250 -13.14 -34.80 -9.61
C ASP A 250 -12.44 -33.78 -8.67
N ASP A 251 -13.01 -32.59 -8.42
CA ASP A 251 -12.38 -31.56 -7.55
C ASP A 251 -12.87 -31.66 -6.09
N PRO A 252 -12.06 -32.17 -5.13
CA PRO A 252 -12.45 -32.31 -3.73
C PRO A 252 -12.59 -30.96 -3.00
N THR A 253 -12.01 -29.88 -3.54
CA THR A 253 -12.15 -28.53 -2.93
C THR A 253 -13.57 -27.97 -3.09
N LYS A 254 -14.39 -28.60 -3.93
CA LYS A 254 -15.77 -28.22 -4.23
C LYS A 254 -16.80 -29.08 -3.51
N ASP A 255 -16.41 -30.08 -2.73
CA ASP A 255 -17.35 -31.04 -2.15
C ASP A 255 -18.40 -30.39 -1.25
N SER A 256 -18.04 -29.32 -0.53
CA SER A 256 -19.00 -28.52 0.25
C SER A 256 -20.02 -27.79 -0.63
N VAL A 257 -19.62 -27.28 -1.79
CA VAL A 257 -20.51 -26.63 -2.76
C VAL A 257 -21.39 -27.67 -3.45
N LYS A 258 -20.84 -28.83 -3.82
CA LYS A 258 -21.60 -29.97 -4.37
C LYS A 258 -22.66 -30.45 -3.38
N ALA A 259 -22.32 -30.58 -2.10
CA ALA A 259 -23.25 -30.98 -1.05
C ALA A 259 -24.42 -30.00 -0.91
N VAL A 260 -24.17 -28.68 -1.01
CA VAL A 260 -25.22 -27.66 -0.99
C VAL A 260 -26.09 -27.72 -2.25
N ILE A 261 -25.50 -27.95 -3.44
CA ILE A 261 -26.26 -28.10 -4.69
C ILE A 261 -27.12 -29.36 -4.67
N LEU A 262 -26.60 -30.49 -4.19
CA LEU A 262 -27.35 -31.74 -4.05
C LEU A 262 -28.50 -31.57 -3.06
N ALA A 263 -28.25 -30.96 -1.90
CA ALA A 263 -29.29 -30.66 -0.93
C ALA A 263 -30.37 -29.72 -1.52
N ALA A 264 -29.98 -28.72 -2.32
CA ALA A 264 -30.93 -27.87 -3.02
C ALA A 264 -31.74 -28.62 -4.10
N LYS A 265 -31.11 -29.54 -4.86
CA LYS A 265 -31.79 -30.41 -5.84
C LYS A 265 -32.84 -31.29 -5.14
N GLU A 266 -32.49 -31.89 -4.00
CA GLU A 266 -33.39 -32.73 -3.20
C GLU A 266 -34.58 -31.92 -2.64
N LEU A 267 -34.35 -30.66 -2.26
CA LEU A 267 -35.37 -29.77 -1.73
C LEU A 267 -36.11 -28.97 -2.81
N SER A 268 -35.99 -29.35 -4.09
CA SER A 268 -36.67 -28.69 -5.23
C SER A 268 -36.32 -27.22 -5.44
N GLY A 269 -35.17 -26.77 -4.95
CA GLY A 269 -34.66 -25.41 -5.18
C GLY A 269 -33.82 -24.87 -4.03
N TYR A 270 -33.10 -23.79 -4.32
CA TYR A 270 -32.26 -23.12 -3.34
C TYR A 270 -33.06 -22.49 -2.19
N GLN A 271 -34.31 -22.08 -2.45
CA GLN A 271 -35.18 -21.38 -1.51
C GLN A 271 -35.55 -22.22 -0.28
N GLU A 272 -35.50 -23.55 -0.42
CA GLU A 272 -35.89 -24.51 0.61
C GLU A 272 -34.71 -24.97 1.49
N LEU A 273 -33.48 -24.57 1.15
CA LEU A 273 -32.30 -24.81 1.99
C LEU A 273 -32.43 -24.09 3.34
N SER A 274 -31.82 -24.64 4.39
CA SER A 274 -31.80 -23.96 5.68
C SER A 274 -31.09 -22.59 5.57
N PRO A 275 -31.48 -21.58 6.37
CA PRO A 275 -30.85 -20.26 6.34
C PRO A 275 -29.32 -20.27 6.52
N ASP A 276 -28.79 -21.30 7.17
CA ASP A 276 -27.35 -21.51 7.36
C ASP A 276 -26.68 -22.10 6.11
N GLN A 277 -27.37 -22.98 5.39
CA GLN A 277 -26.92 -23.55 4.11
C GLN A 277 -27.02 -22.52 2.95
N GLN A 278 -27.96 -21.58 3.04
CA GLN A 278 -28.18 -20.52 2.06
C GLN A 278 -27.14 -19.37 2.11
N LYS A 279 -26.23 -19.33 3.09
CA LYS A 279 -25.49 -18.08 3.35
C LYS A 279 -24.02 -18.02 2.93
N TRP A 280 -23.34 -19.14 2.70
CA TRP A 280 -21.93 -19.11 3.11
C TRP A 280 -20.87 -18.71 2.06
N PRO A 281 -20.56 -19.46 0.99
CA PRO A 281 -19.33 -19.14 0.22
C PRO A 281 -19.55 -18.32 -1.06
N MET A 282 -20.61 -18.59 -1.82
CA MET A 282 -20.81 -17.95 -3.13
C MET A 282 -21.49 -16.58 -3.03
N ALA A 283 -22.38 -16.38 -2.06
CA ALA A 283 -22.93 -15.07 -1.79
C ALA A 283 -21.82 -14.09 -1.38
N GLN A 284 -20.90 -14.51 -0.49
CA GLN A 284 -19.75 -13.71 -0.10
C GLN A 284 -18.79 -13.43 -1.26
N LEU A 285 -18.51 -14.43 -2.10
CA LEU A 285 -17.63 -14.25 -3.26
C LEU A 285 -18.24 -13.29 -4.29
N GLN A 286 -19.54 -13.44 -4.56
CA GLN A 286 -20.25 -12.59 -5.51
C GLN A 286 -20.39 -11.17 -4.97
N ASP A 287 -20.69 -11.01 -3.68
CA ASP A 287 -20.79 -9.71 -3.02
C ASP A 287 -19.46 -8.96 -3.10
N ALA A 288 -18.36 -9.60 -2.66
CA ALA A 288 -17.02 -9.02 -2.76
C ALA A 288 -16.67 -8.64 -4.21
N HIS A 289 -17.03 -9.47 -5.19
CA HIS A 289 -16.78 -9.18 -6.60
C HIS A 289 -17.57 -7.96 -7.10
N VAL A 290 -18.87 -7.90 -6.83
CA VAL A 290 -19.75 -6.80 -7.25
C VAL A 290 -19.32 -5.48 -6.61
N VAL A 291 -18.96 -5.50 -5.32
CA VAL A 291 -18.45 -4.32 -4.61
C VAL A 291 -17.13 -3.85 -5.23
N LEU A 292 -16.18 -4.76 -5.48
CA LEU A 292 -14.89 -4.40 -6.06
C LEU A 292 -14.99 -3.90 -7.50
N GLU A 293 -15.89 -4.47 -8.32
CA GLU A 293 -16.19 -3.95 -9.65
C GLU A 293 -16.76 -2.53 -9.60
N HIS A 294 -17.66 -2.26 -8.65
CA HIS A 294 -18.22 -0.93 -8.46
C HIS A 294 -17.14 0.08 -8.05
N VAL A 295 -16.29 -0.28 -7.08
CA VAL A 295 -15.15 0.56 -6.65
C VAL A 295 -14.22 0.83 -7.83
N GLN A 296 -13.89 -0.18 -8.64
CA GLN A 296 -13.06 0.00 -9.83
C GLN A 296 -13.68 0.98 -10.84
N CYS A 297 -15.00 0.92 -11.05
CA CYS A 297 -15.71 1.84 -11.92
C CYS A 297 -15.60 3.29 -11.40
N GLU A 298 -15.85 3.51 -10.10
CA GLU A 298 -15.74 4.84 -9.49
C GLU A 298 -14.31 5.39 -9.52
N LEU A 299 -13.29 4.54 -9.27
CA LEU A 299 -11.89 4.95 -9.38
C LEU A 299 -11.50 5.28 -10.82
N THR A 300 -12.02 4.55 -11.80
CA THR A 300 -11.81 4.85 -13.23
C THR A 300 -12.43 6.19 -13.60
N ASN A 301 -13.70 6.42 -13.22
CA ASN A 301 -14.38 7.69 -13.46
C ASN A 301 -13.64 8.87 -12.80
N LEU A 302 -13.10 8.67 -11.59
CA LEU A 302 -12.34 9.69 -10.88
C LEU A 302 -10.98 9.97 -11.54
N HIS A 303 -10.30 8.93 -12.02
CA HIS A 303 -9.08 9.07 -12.81
C HIS A 303 -9.34 9.86 -14.10
N GLU A 304 -10.38 9.51 -14.86
CA GLU A 304 -10.72 10.19 -16.11
C GLU A 304 -11.10 11.66 -15.90
N ARG A 305 -11.81 11.98 -14.82
CA ARG A 305 -12.24 13.36 -14.51
C ARG A 305 -11.11 14.25 -14.02
N ASN A 306 -10.26 13.72 -13.13
CA ASN A 306 -9.34 14.53 -12.34
C ASN A 306 -7.86 14.19 -12.56
N GLY A 307 -7.54 13.15 -13.34
CA GLY A 307 -6.18 12.67 -13.56
C GLY A 307 -5.53 12.02 -12.34
N ILE A 308 -6.32 11.65 -11.32
CA ILE A 308 -5.78 11.00 -10.11
C ILE A 308 -5.36 9.58 -10.45
N GLU A 309 -4.18 9.17 -9.98
CA GLU A 309 -3.62 7.84 -10.22
C GLU A 309 -3.89 6.92 -9.01
N PHE A 310 -4.29 5.68 -9.26
CA PHE A 310 -4.69 4.72 -8.24
C PHE A 310 -3.90 3.41 -8.34
N ILE A 311 -3.54 2.87 -7.16
CA ILE A 311 -3.11 1.49 -6.97
C ILE A 311 -4.12 0.87 -6.00
N MET A 312 -4.99 0.01 -6.50
CA MET A 312 -5.93 -0.76 -5.68
C MET A 312 -5.61 -2.24 -5.79
N VAL A 313 -5.31 -2.85 -4.65
CA VAL A 313 -5.00 -4.28 -4.56
C VAL A 313 -5.81 -4.89 -3.43
N CYS A 314 -6.60 -5.90 -3.77
CA CYS A 314 -7.43 -6.65 -2.83
C CYS A 314 -7.01 -8.12 -2.91
N VAL A 315 -6.49 -8.65 -1.81
CA VAL A 315 -6.02 -10.03 -1.68
C VAL A 315 -6.73 -10.71 -0.53
N LYS A 316 -6.82 -12.05 -0.57
CA LYS A 316 -7.43 -12.80 0.51
C LYS A 316 -6.54 -12.84 1.75
N SER A 317 -7.15 -12.71 2.92
CA SER A 317 -6.48 -12.87 4.21
C SER A 317 -6.30 -14.33 4.66
N SER A 318 -6.95 -15.26 3.97
CA SER A 318 -6.91 -16.69 4.31
C SER A 318 -6.95 -17.53 3.04
N ALA A 319 -6.21 -18.64 3.04
CA ALA A 319 -6.25 -19.64 1.97
C ALA A 319 -7.65 -20.26 1.80
N ARG A 320 -8.50 -20.17 2.83
CA ARG A 320 -9.88 -20.70 2.81
C ARG A 320 -10.86 -19.80 2.06
N HIS A 321 -10.54 -18.51 1.90
CA HIS A 321 -11.39 -17.61 1.15
C HIS A 321 -11.31 -17.92 -0.34
N LEU A 322 -12.47 -18.05 -0.97
CA LEU A 322 -12.57 -18.38 -2.40
C LEU A 322 -12.40 -17.16 -3.31
N SER A 323 -12.40 -15.95 -2.75
CA SER A 323 -12.33 -14.70 -3.50
C SER A 323 -11.04 -14.64 -4.32
N LYS A 324 -11.18 -14.26 -5.59
CA LYS A 324 -10.04 -14.00 -6.47
C LYS A 324 -9.42 -12.66 -6.08
N MET A 325 -8.08 -12.58 -6.14
CA MET A 325 -7.41 -11.30 -6.00
C MET A 325 -7.89 -10.31 -7.08
N VAL A 326 -8.07 -9.06 -6.69
CA VAL A 326 -8.44 -7.96 -7.60
C VAL A 326 -7.32 -6.94 -7.60
N MET A 327 -6.85 -6.56 -8.78
CA MET A 327 -5.83 -5.55 -8.97
C MET A 327 -6.32 -4.54 -10.01
N PHE A 328 -6.38 -3.28 -9.60
CA PHE A 328 -6.67 -2.15 -10.48
C PHE A 328 -5.52 -1.15 -10.39
N LEU A 329 -4.98 -0.80 -11.56
CA LEU A 329 -3.87 0.14 -11.72
C LEU A 329 -4.20 1.07 -12.89
N THR A 330 -4.19 2.36 -12.61
CA THR A 330 -4.17 3.40 -13.65
C THR A 330 -2.82 3.40 -14.41
N PRO A 331 -2.72 4.03 -15.58
CA PRO A 331 -1.54 3.90 -16.45
C PRO A 331 -0.22 4.33 -15.80
N ALA A 332 -0.17 5.50 -15.13
CA ALA A 332 1.07 5.96 -14.52
C ALA A 332 1.41 5.14 -13.28
N SER A 333 0.42 4.74 -12.49
CA SER A 333 0.64 3.90 -11.30
C SER A 333 1.21 2.51 -11.66
N ARG A 334 0.78 1.91 -12.78
CA ARG A 334 1.36 0.68 -13.32
C ARG A 334 2.83 0.87 -13.71
N ASN A 335 3.14 1.96 -14.41
CA ASN A 335 4.49 2.28 -14.85
C ASN A 335 5.42 2.53 -13.65
N PHE A 336 4.93 3.27 -12.65
CA PHE A 336 5.60 3.50 -11.39
C PHE A 336 5.93 2.19 -10.68
N LEU A 337 4.91 1.34 -10.44
CA LEU A 337 5.10 0.08 -9.71
C LEU A 337 6.13 -0.82 -10.41
N THR A 338 6.06 -0.94 -11.73
CA THR A 338 7.01 -1.74 -12.53
C THR A 338 8.42 -1.14 -12.48
N SER A 339 8.54 0.19 -12.54
CA SER A 339 9.84 0.88 -12.58
C SER A 339 10.55 0.86 -11.23
N ILE A 340 9.83 1.00 -10.12
CA ILE A 340 10.39 1.01 -8.77
C ILE A 340 10.68 -0.40 -8.28
N THR A 341 9.71 -1.30 -8.37
CA THR A 341 9.89 -2.66 -7.82
C THR A 341 10.76 -3.54 -8.70
N LYS A 342 10.91 -3.19 -9.99
CA LYS A 342 11.51 -4.06 -11.03
C LYS A 342 10.80 -5.41 -11.16
N VAL A 343 9.57 -5.50 -10.67
CA VAL A 343 8.74 -6.72 -10.66
C VAL A 343 7.45 -6.43 -11.42
N GLN A 344 6.94 -7.42 -12.15
CA GLN A 344 5.65 -7.31 -12.80
C GLN A 344 4.55 -7.14 -11.74
N PRO A 345 3.58 -6.22 -11.91
CA PRO A 345 2.55 -5.97 -10.90
C PRO A 345 1.81 -7.22 -10.42
N LEU A 346 1.51 -8.16 -11.33
CA LEU A 346 0.85 -9.40 -10.98
C LEU A 346 1.69 -10.28 -10.04
N THR A 347 3.00 -10.36 -10.28
CA THR A 347 3.93 -11.07 -9.39
C THR A 347 3.99 -10.40 -8.03
N TRP A 348 3.99 -9.07 -7.98
CA TRP A 348 3.95 -8.31 -6.73
C TRP A 348 2.66 -8.58 -5.94
N VAL A 349 1.50 -8.57 -6.60
CA VAL A 349 0.21 -8.89 -5.95
C VAL A 349 0.18 -10.33 -5.45
N ASN A 350 0.71 -11.29 -6.21
CA ASN A 350 0.82 -12.68 -5.76
C ASN A 350 1.70 -12.79 -4.52
N GLN A 351 2.84 -12.10 -4.49
CA GLN A 351 3.72 -12.07 -3.31
C GLN A 351 3.01 -11.45 -2.11
N PHE A 352 2.23 -10.39 -2.32
CA PHE A 352 1.43 -9.75 -1.29
C PHE A 352 0.29 -10.64 -0.79
N GLU A 353 -0.40 -11.37 -1.66
CA GLU A 353 -1.40 -12.36 -1.27
C GLU A 353 -0.77 -13.48 -0.43
N VAL A 354 0.35 -14.04 -0.89
CA VAL A 354 1.11 -15.07 -0.16
C VAL A 354 1.56 -14.55 1.20
N PHE A 355 2.02 -13.30 1.29
CA PHE A 355 2.34 -12.64 2.54
C PHE A 355 1.14 -12.51 3.46
N THR A 356 -0.02 -12.16 2.93
CA THR A 356 -1.22 -11.93 3.74
C THR A 356 -1.74 -13.25 4.31
N ILE A 357 -1.65 -14.34 3.55
CA ILE A 357 -2.08 -15.68 3.97
C ILE A 357 -1.09 -16.32 4.93
N ASN A 358 0.21 -16.24 4.63
CA ASN A 358 1.25 -17.02 5.32
C ASN A 358 2.20 -16.17 6.19
N GLY A 359 2.07 -14.85 6.18
CA GLY A 359 3.06 -13.92 6.73
C GLY A 359 4.36 -13.88 5.92
N ILE A 360 5.41 -13.29 6.52
CA ILE A 360 6.79 -13.25 5.99
C ILE A 360 7.27 -14.64 5.55
N THR A 361 6.84 -15.66 6.30
CA THR A 361 7.08 -17.08 6.13
C THR A 361 6.80 -17.58 4.71
N GLY A 362 5.78 -17.04 4.04
CA GLY A 362 5.40 -17.43 2.68
C GLY A 362 6.11 -16.66 1.57
N MET A 363 6.56 -15.42 1.81
CA MET A 363 7.24 -14.61 0.78
C MET A 363 8.68 -15.06 0.54
N LEU A 364 9.39 -15.46 1.60
CA LEU A 364 10.80 -15.82 1.52
C LEU A 364 10.96 -17.26 1.04
N HIS A 365 10.99 -17.43 -0.27
CA HIS A 365 11.29 -18.71 -0.93
C HIS A 365 12.73 -19.19 -0.63
N ASN A 366 13.60 -18.27 -0.21
CA ASN A 366 14.94 -18.59 0.28
C ASN A 366 14.88 -18.88 1.78
N HIS A 367 15.05 -20.16 2.13
CA HIS A 367 15.08 -20.64 3.51
C HIS A 367 16.13 -19.91 4.37
N GLU A 368 17.26 -19.48 3.81
CA GLU A 368 18.29 -18.74 4.55
C GLU A 368 17.82 -17.33 4.90
N LEU A 369 17.22 -16.60 3.96
CA LEU A 369 16.67 -15.27 4.23
C LEU A 369 15.53 -15.34 5.25
N ARG A 370 14.67 -16.36 5.18
CA ARG A 370 13.61 -16.60 6.16
C ARG A 370 14.20 -16.84 7.55
N LYS A 371 15.19 -17.71 7.64
CA LYS A 371 15.89 -18.01 8.90
C LYS A 371 16.53 -16.76 9.49
N ASP A 372 17.21 -15.94 8.69
CA ASP A 372 17.88 -14.73 9.16
C ASP A 372 16.87 -13.64 9.57
N SER A 373 15.76 -13.51 8.84
CA SER A 373 14.66 -12.61 9.23
C SER A 373 14.07 -13.00 10.58
N MET A 374 13.81 -14.30 10.82
CA MET A 374 13.29 -14.77 12.12
C MET A 374 14.29 -14.53 13.25
N LYS A 375 15.59 -14.76 13.01
CA LYS A 375 16.65 -14.47 14.01
C LYS A 375 16.70 -12.98 14.38
N ALA A 376 16.60 -12.10 13.37
CA ALA A 376 16.59 -10.66 13.58
C ALA A 376 15.37 -10.22 14.42
N ASP A 377 14.19 -10.73 14.10
CA ASP A 377 12.95 -10.40 14.81
C ASP A 377 12.93 -10.91 16.26
N ILE A 378 13.46 -12.11 16.51
CA ILE A 378 13.67 -12.64 17.87
C ILE A 378 14.58 -11.69 18.67
N HIS A 379 15.70 -11.26 18.09
CA HIS A 379 16.64 -10.35 18.75
C HIS A 379 15.98 -9.01 19.07
N GLU A 380 15.27 -8.42 18.10
CA GLU A 380 14.62 -7.12 18.25
C GLU A 380 13.52 -7.17 19.30
N THR A 381 12.65 -8.18 19.24
CA THR A 381 11.54 -8.34 20.19
C THR A 381 12.03 -8.50 21.62
N LEU A 382 13.01 -9.38 21.86
CA LEU A 382 13.57 -9.59 23.21
C LEU A 382 14.35 -8.37 23.70
N ARG A 383 15.11 -7.71 22.82
CA ARG A 383 15.78 -6.45 23.17
C ARG A 383 14.76 -5.41 23.62
N ASN A 384 13.70 -5.20 22.86
CA ASN A 384 12.67 -4.22 23.17
C ASN A 384 11.98 -4.55 24.51
N GLN A 385 11.67 -5.82 24.78
CA GLN A 385 11.12 -6.23 26.09
C GLN A 385 12.09 -5.92 27.25
N ILE A 386 13.39 -6.16 27.07
CA ILE A 386 14.42 -5.86 28.09
C ILE A 386 14.55 -4.34 28.30
N GLU A 387 14.52 -3.54 27.24
CA GLU A 387 14.58 -2.08 27.34
C GLU A 387 13.38 -1.52 28.12
N VAL A 388 12.17 -2.01 27.81
CA VAL A 388 10.94 -1.63 28.51
C VAL A 388 11.00 -1.98 30.00
N LEU A 389 11.44 -3.19 30.35
CA LEU A 389 11.50 -3.64 31.75
C LEU A 389 12.64 -3.00 32.56
N SER A 390 13.77 -2.70 31.92
CA SER A 390 14.94 -2.09 32.58
C SER A 390 14.88 -0.57 32.66
N GLY A 391 14.09 0.07 31.79
CA GLY A 391 14.09 1.52 31.61
C GLY A 391 15.42 2.05 31.03
N ARG A 392 16.23 1.19 30.41
CA ARG A 392 17.55 1.54 29.85
C ARG A 392 17.64 1.05 28.42
N LYS A 393 18.25 1.85 27.54
CA LYS A 393 18.59 1.40 26.18
C LYS A 393 19.66 0.31 26.23
N VAL A 394 19.44 -0.76 25.47
CA VAL A 394 20.32 -1.91 25.35
C VAL A 394 20.77 -1.99 23.88
N PRO A 395 22.02 -1.63 23.56
CA PRO A 395 22.46 -1.54 22.16
C PRO A 395 22.36 -2.90 21.43
N HIS A 396 22.72 -3.98 22.12
CA HIS A 396 22.67 -5.35 21.60
C HIS A 396 22.43 -6.36 22.74
N LEU A 397 21.72 -7.44 22.44
CA LEU A 397 21.49 -8.54 23.37
C LEU A 397 22.73 -9.45 23.41
N GLU A 398 23.43 -9.49 24.55
CA GLU A 398 24.61 -10.34 24.72
C GLU A 398 24.23 -11.73 25.24
N PHE A 399 24.43 -12.76 24.42
CA PHE A 399 24.19 -14.15 24.79
C PHE A 399 25.35 -14.78 25.58
N GLU A 400 26.60 -14.56 25.16
CA GLU A 400 27.80 -15.12 25.84
C GLU A 400 27.96 -14.65 27.30
N ASN A 401 27.53 -13.42 27.59
CA ASN A 401 27.60 -12.81 28.92
C ASN A 401 26.22 -12.53 29.49
N TYR A 402 25.20 -13.27 29.04
CA TYR A 402 23.80 -13.04 29.38
C TYR A 402 23.57 -12.97 30.89
N LYS A 403 24.05 -13.97 31.64
CA LYS A 403 23.93 -14.02 33.10
C LYS A 403 24.49 -12.76 33.78
N LYS A 404 25.67 -12.30 33.38
CA LYS A 404 26.32 -11.13 33.98
C LYS A 404 25.69 -9.80 33.56
N LYS A 405 25.45 -9.61 32.26
CA LYS A 405 25.07 -8.31 31.68
C LYS A 405 23.58 -8.05 31.65
N VAL A 406 22.76 -9.10 31.58
CA VAL A 406 21.30 -8.98 31.55
C VAL A 406 20.73 -9.35 32.91
N VAL A 407 21.00 -10.56 33.41
CA VAL A 407 20.42 -11.03 34.67
C VAL A 407 20.96 -10.24 35.87
N GLU A 408 22.26 -10.25 36.13
CA GLU A 408 22.83 -9.62 37.34
C GLU A 408 22.82 -8.09 37.30
N LYS A 409 23.04 -7.50 36.12
CA LYS A 409 23.18 -6.05 35.94
C LYS A 409 21.84 -5.33 35.71
N LEU A 410 20.91 -5.94 34.98
CA LEU A 410 19.60 -5.34 34.69
C LEU A 410 18.47 -5.94 35.53
N GLY A 411 18.68 -7.09 36.18
CA GLY A 411 17.63 -7.76 36.95
C GLY A 411 16.55 -8.36 36.06
N ILE A 412 16.90 -8.80 34.85
CA ILE A 412 15.94 -9.33 33.86
C ILE A 412 16.34 -10.73 33.46
N MET A 413 15.37 -11.65 33.46
CA MET A 413 15.52 -13.03 33.05
C MET A 413 14.53 -13.36 31.92
N ILE A 414 15.02 -13.96 30.85
CA ILE A 414 14.22 -14.54 29.77
C ILE A 414 13.76 -15.93 30.22
N GLU A 415 12.45 -16.10 30.29
CA GLU A 415 11.79 -17.37 30.62
C GLU A 415 11.22 -18.01 29.36
N GLY A 416 10.95 -19.32 29.42
CA GLY A 416 10.33 -20.06 28.31
C GLY A 416 11.22 -20.22 27.07
N TRP A 417 12.54 -20.19 27.24
CA TRP A 417 13.48 -20.47 26.15
C TRP A 417 13.30 -21.91 25.66
N THR A 418 13.19 -22.11 24.34
CA THR A 418 12.83 -23.40 23.75
C THR A 418 13.99 -24.40 23.68
N CYS A 419 15.23 -23.92 23.80
CA CYS A 419 16.42 -24.77 23.80
C CYS A 419 16.89 -25.04 25.24
N PRO A 420 17.43 -26.24 25.55
CA PRO A 420 18.03 -26.50 26.86
C PRO A 420 19.15 -25.52 27.21
N ASP A 421 19.94 -25.13 26.20
CA ASP A 421 21.03 -24.18 26.34
C ASP A 421 20.62 -22.79 25.86
N PHE A 422 20.95 -21.76 26.65
CA PHE A 422 20.70 -20.36 26.30
C PHE A 422 21.76 -19.86 25.30
N ILE A 423 21.62 -20.25 24.04
CA ILE A 423 22.53 -19.88 22.93
C ILE A 423 21.95 -18.78 22.05
N SER A 424 22.81 -18.00 21.39
CA SER A 424 22.34 -16.98 20.43
C SER A 424 21.59 -17.63 19.27
N PRO A 425 20.47 -17.03 18.80
CA PRO A 425 19.75 -17.48 17.63
C PRO A 425 20.59 -17.72 16.39
N SER A 426 21.70 -16.99 16.23
CA SER A 426 22.64 -17.21 15.13
C SER A 426 23.27 -18.61 15.12
N HIS A 427 23.39 -19.26 16.27
CA HIS A 427 23.98 -20.58 16.44
C HIS A 427 23.01 -21.75 16.25
N PHE A 428 21.71 -21.50 16.03
CA PHE A 428 20.78 -22.57 15.69
C PHE A 428 21.14 -23.18 14.34
N LYS A 429 21.38 -24.51 14.35
CA LYS A 429 21.74 -25.28 13.15
C LYS A 429 20.53 -25.63 12.30
N LYS A 430 19.37 -25.87 12.93
CA LYS A 430 18.13 -26.29 12.26
C LYS A 430 17.14 -25.13 12.21
N VAL A 431 16.49 -24.94 11.06
CA VAL A 431 15.44 -23.92 10.87
C VAL A 431 14.28 -24.14 11.83
N SER A 432 13.91 -25.40 12.08
CA SER A 432 12.82 -25.75 13.00
C SER A 432 13.03 -25.22 14.43
N GLN A 433 14.28 -25.15 14.90
CA GLN A 433 14.59 -24.61 16.23
C GLN A 433 14.40 -23.08 16.27
N VAL A 434 14.76 -22.39 15.17
CA VAL A 434 14.54 -20.95 15.04
C VAL A 434 13.04 -20.66 14.97
N GLU A 435 12.28 -21.45 14.22
CA GLU A 435 10.81 -21.32 14.12
C GLU A 435 10.12 -21.55 15.46
N GLU A 436 10.50 -22.60 16.19
CA GLU A 436 9.94 -22.89 17.52
C GLU A 436 10.21 -21.73 18.49
N LEU A 437 11.44 -21.21 18.53
CA LEU A 437 11.78 -20.04 19.35
C LEU A 437 11.02 -18.79 18.89
N TYR A 438 10.94 -18.55 17.58
CA TYR A 438 10.22 -17.41 17.00
C TYR A 438 8.74 -17.43 17.41
N HIS A 439 8.09 -18.59 17.32
CA HIS A 439 6.71 -18.75 17.76
C HIS A 439 6.56 -18.57 19.27
N ALA A 440 7.47 -19.11 20.09
CA ALA A 440 7.44 -18.94 21.53
C ALA A 440 7.59 -17.47 21.95
N VAL A 441 8.47 -16.70 21.29
CA VAL A 441 8.66 -15.28 21.55
C VAL A 441 7.41 -14.47 21.17
N ASN A 442 6.83 -14.74 20.00
CA ASN A 442 5.64 -14.05 19.51
C ASN A 442 4.35 -14.44 20.22
N SER A 443 4.24 -15.66 20.73
CA SER A 443 3.10 -16.10 21.57
C SER A 443 3.20 -15.60 23.02
N GLY A 444 4.37 -15.07 23.42
CA GLY A 444 4.66 -14.68 24.80
C GLY A 444 4.97 -15.86 25.74
N THR A 445 5.13 -17.07 25.21
CA THR A 445 5.62 -18.23 25.97
C THR A 445 7.09 -18.03 26.36
N CYS A 446 7.90 -17.47 25.45
CA CYS A 446 9.23 -16.99 25.72
C CYS A 446 9.22 -15.46 25.88
N LYS A 447 9.56 -14.96 27.06
CA LYS A 447 9.50 -13.51 27.34
C LYS A 447 10.51 -13.09 28.39
N ALA A 448 10.92 -11.83 28.34
CA ALA A 448 11.69 -11.23 29.41
C ALA A 448 10.79 -10.93 30.62
N ARG A 449 11.26 -11.27 31.83
CA ARG A 449 10.63 -10.98 33.12
C ARG A 449 11.62 -10.24 34.01
N LYS A 450 11.13 -9.26 34.77
CA LYS A 450 11.90 -8.59 35.82
C LYS A 450 11.96 -9.48 37.07
N LEU A 451 13.17 -9.70 37.57
CA LEU A 451 13.41 -10.41 38.83
C LEU A 451 13.10 -9.50 40.02
N SER A 452 12.57 -10.09 41.08
CA SER A 452 12.52 -9.46 42.40
C SER A 452 13.93 -9.31 42.99
N ASP A 453 14.08 -8.42 43.97
CA ASP A 453 15.40 -8.20 44.61
C ASP A 453 15.93 -9.47 45.27
N LEU A 454 15.05 -10.28 45.86
CA LEU A 454 15.41 -11.57 46.45
C LEU A 454 15.92 -12.55 45.37
N GLU A 455 15.14 -12.79 44.32
CA GLU A 455 15.54 -13.66 43.19
C GLU A 455 16.86 -13.20 42.56
N LEU A 456 17.06 -11.88 42.45
CA LEU A 456 18.29 -11.31 41.90
C LEU A 456 19.50 -11.58 42.80
N THR A 457 19.34 -11.47 44.12
CA THR A 457 20.42 -11.80 45.08
C THR A 457 20.76 -13.29 45.05
N GLU A 458 19.75 -14.16 45.00
CA GLU A 458 19.94 -15.60 44.90
C GLU A 458 20.62 -15.99 43.58
N CYS A 459 20.17 -15.41 42.45
CA CYS A 459 20.82 -15.62 41.16
C CYS A 459 22.28 -15.18 41.17
N LYS A 460 22.60 -14.03 41.79
CA LYS A 460 23.99 -13.55 41.93
C LYS A 460 24.84 -14.52 42.75
N GLN A 461 24.32 -14.98 43.89
CA GLN A 461 25.03 -15.92 44.76
C GLN A 461 25.25 -17.27 44.06
N SER A 462 24.23 -17.80 43.40
CA SER A 462 24.32 -19.04 42.62
C SER A 462 25.35 -18.92 41.49
N ASN A 463 25.29 -17.86 40.68
CA ASN A 463 26.27 -17.63 39.61
C ASN A 463 27.70 -17.47 40.15
N GLN A 464 27.89 -16.80 41.29
CA GLN A 464 29.19 -16.69 41.95
C GLN A 464 29.70 -18.05 42.44
N ALA A 465 28.83 -18.88 43.02
CA ALA A 465 29.18 -20.23 43.46
C ALA A 465 29.62 -21.11 42.27
N HIS A 466 28.86 -21.13 41.18
CA HIS A 466 29.22 -21.85 39.95
C HIS A 466 30.55 -21.35 39.36
N HIS A 467 30.79 -20.02 39.38
CA HIS A 467 32.06 -19.46 38.94
C HIS A 467 33.24 -19.88 39.82
N MET A 468 33.06 -19.96 41.16
CA MET A 468 34.10 -20.46 42.08
C MET A 468 34.41 -21.94 41.87
N LEU A 469 33.44 -22.73 41.41
CA LEU A 469 33.63 -24.13 41.02
C LEU A 469 34.35 -24.29 39.66
N GLY A 470 34.64 -23.18 38.97
CA GLY A 470 35.33 -23.20 37.68
C GLY A 470 34.39 -23.45 36.48
N GLU A 471 33.08 -23.41 36.68
CA GLU A 471 32.14 -23.47 35.55
C GLU A 471 32.18 -22.16 34.76
N ALA A 472 32.03 -22.26 33.43
CA ALA A 472 32.08 -21.11 32.52
C ALA A 472 30.76 -20.30 32.55
N VAL A 473 30.40 -19.74 33.71
CA VAL A 473 29.20 -18.91 33.91
C VAL A 473 29.30 -17.58 33.17
N TYR A 474 30.52 -17.03 33.11
CA TYR A 474 30.81 -15.78 32.43
C TYR A 474 31.62 -16.08 31.18
N GLY A 475 31.22 -15.48 30.05
CA GLY A 475 31.95 -15.59 28.81
C GLY A 475 33.41 -15.20 29.01
N THR A 476 34.32 -15.96 28.41
CA THR A 476 35.76 -15.70 28.50
C THR A 476 36.01 -14.26 28.09
N ALA A 477 36.63 -13.46 28.98
CA ALA A 477 36.98 -12.10 28.64
C ALA A 477 37.80 -12.11 27.35
N LYS A 478 37.24 -11.56 26.25
CA LYS A 478 37.97 -11.43 24.99
C LYS A 478 39.28 -10.72 25.34
N LYS A 479 40.40 -11.46 25.32
CA LYS A 479 41.73 -10.89 25.51
C LYS A 479 41.83 -9.80 24.47
N GLY A 480 41.77 -8.55 24.92
CA GLY A 480 41.64 -7.39 24.05
C GLY A 480 42.64 -7.55 22.92
N ALA A 481 42.12 -7.58 21.68
CA ALA A 481 42.98 -7.70 20.50
C ALA A 481 44.07 -6.66 20.67
N LYS A 482 45.33 -7.11 20.86
CA LYS A 482 46.47 -6.21 21.01
C LYS A 482 46.37 -5.25 19.85
N HIS A 483 46.00 -4.00 20.12
CA HIS A 483 45.95 -2.95 19.12
C HIS A 483 47.37 -2.92 18.54
N LYS A 484 47.52 -3.45 17.32
CA LYS A 484 48.79 -3.44 16.62
C LYS A 484 49.13 -1.97 16.49
N ALA A 485 50.12 -1.51 17.28
CA ALA A 485 50.58 -0.14 17.25
C ALA A 485 50.84 0.21 15.79
N ARG A 486 50.05 1.17 15.29
CA ARG A 486 50.23 1.72 13.95
C ARG A 486 51.60 2.37 13.99
N GLY A 487 52.60 1.73 13.40
CA GLY A 487 53.93 2.30 13.28
C GLY A 487 53.81 3.59 12.49
N ASP A 488 54.18 4.71 13.12
CA ASP A 488 54.53 5.94 12.43
C ASP A 488 55.75 5.64 11.56
N GLY A 489 55.49 5.38 10.28
CA GLY A 489 56.51 5.43 9.25
C GLY A 489 56.83 6.90 8.97
N THR A 490 57.88 7.39 9.61
CA THR A 490 58.63 8.56 9.14
C THR A 490 59.84 8.04 8.38
N GLU A 491 59.78 8.11 7.06
CA GLU A 491 60.93 8.29 6.17
C GLU A 491 60.52 9.19 5.00
#